data_AF-A0A089KJH5-F1
#
_entry.id   AF-A0A089KJH5-F1
#
_cell.length_a   1.000
_cell.length_b   1.000
_cell.length_c   1.000
_cell.angle_alpha   90.00
_cell.angle_beta   90.00
_cell.angle_gamma   90.00
#
_symmetry.space_group_name_H-M   'P 1'
#
loop_
_entity.id
_entity.type
_entity.pdbx_description
1 polymer ?
#
loop_
_entity_poly.entity_id
_entity_poly.type
_entity_poly.pdbx_seq_one_letter_code
_entity_poly.pdbx_strand_id
1 'polypeptide(L)'
;MRKLILSMSAAVLIAAAAFLSLNLFQQPAKPTDELTYTFTNAENGQKFNIISVYKLFADYIAEAKTGSNPNLLSIYKKTVVDPVYRSCFQDAEFAYMVDDQVNEAPDRLNELSQLVEHMRKYNMNEIIQEALLKSSDILPGKEPVNVCVFPTVSNKHPMITAGSGKIIVLYNYYFTDDLLRAGIAHEYHHHYWAENHLTPDTHFRILDNLIFEGKAVMFEKLIYPHIESTVIYPEYNKEYWFRTEPYLLGTDYDIQSKILYGNGDEYPYAYGYSEGYKMVRSYLDLHPQASPAEWTALSAEVIFEDGNYSDHYK
;
A
#
# COMPACT_ATOMS: atom_id res chain seq x y z
N MET A 1 -17.92 -79.52 -13.16
CA MET A 1 -19.34 -79.45 -12.73
C MET A 1 -19.64 -78.05 -12.23
N ARG A 2 -20.70 -77.41 -12.77
CA ARG A 2 -21.51 -76.28 -12.27
C ARG A 2 -20.77 -75.09 -11.62
N LYS A 3 -20.58 -73.95 -12.31
CA LYS A 3 -21.51 -72.82 -12.56
C LYS A 3 -22.17 -72.22 -11.29
N LEU A 4 -21.93 -70.91 -11.13
CA LEU A 4 -22.76 -69.79 -10.61
C LEU A 4 -21.87 -68.89 -9.73
N ILE A 5 -21.90 -67.55 -9.72
CA ILE A 5 -22.57 -66.48 -10.48
C ILE A 5 -21.89 -65.15 -10.05
N LEU A 6 -22.08 -64.12 -10.88
CA LEU A 6 -21.94 -62.66 -10.74
C LEU A 6 -21.88 -62.10 -9.28
N SER A 7 -21.27 -60.95 -8.97
CA SER A 7 -21.36 -59.64 -9.63
C SER A 7 -20.40 -58.62 -8.98
N MET A 8 -20.22 -57.47 -9.65
CA MET A 8 -19.91 -56.13 -9.09
C MET A 8 -18.46 -55.90 -8.55
N SER A 9 -17.71 -54.87 -8.94
CA SER A 9 -18.04 -53.60 -9.61
C SER A 9 -16.82 -53.04 -10.32
N ALA A 10 -17.08 -52.45 -11.49
CA ALA A 10 -16.20 -51.50 -12.16
C ALA A 10 -15.99 -50.28 -11.26
N ALA A 11 -14.77 -50.09 -10.73
CA ALA A 11 -14.35 -48.86 -10.07
C ALA A 11 -12.82 -48.76 -9.99
N VAL A 12 -12.12 -49.04 -11.10
CA VAL A 12 -10.67 -48.78 -11.20
C VAL A 12 -10.38 -48.30 -12.62
N LEU A 13 -10.78 -47.07 -12.96
CA LEU A 13 -10.29 -46.34 -14.15
C LEU A 13 -10.82 -44.90 -14.25
N ILE A 14 -10.97 -44.17 -13.15
CA ILE A 14 -11.16 -42.70 -13.17
C ILE A 14 -10.42 -42.10 -11.96
N ALA A 15 -9.09 -42.13 -11.97
CA ALA A 15 -8.28 -41.43 -10.95
C ALA A 15 -6.90 -41.04 -11.49
N ALA A 16 -6.79 -40.75 -12.79
CA ALA A 16 -5.53 -40.29 -13.41
C ALA A 16 -5.72 -39.09 -14.35
N ALA A 17 -6.89 -38.43 -14.31
CA ALA A 17 -7.20 -37.26 -15.16
C ALA A 17 -7.64 -36.02 -14.36
N ALA A 18 -7.41 -36.00 -13.04
CA ALA A 18 -7.84 -34.88 -12.16
C ALA A 18 -6.67 -34.11 -11.51
N PHE A 19 -5.43 -34.31 -11.97
CA PHE A 19 -4.24 -33.61 -11.45
C PHE A 19 -3.50 -32.77 -12.50
N LEU A 20 -4.22 -32.31 -13.53
CA LEU A 20 -3.64 -31.50 -14.62
C LEU A 20 -4.42 -30.22 -14.95
N SER A 21 -5.31 -29.76 -14.06
CA SER A 21 -6.09 -28.55 -14.27
C SER A 21 -6.16 -27.69 -13.01
N LEU A 22 -5.03 -27.10 -12.62
CA LEU A 22 -4.96 -25.91 -11.77
C LEU A 22 -3.54 -25.32 -11.86
N ASN A 23 -3.20 -24.90 -13.06
CA ASN A 23 -2.20 -23.87 -13.32
C ASN A 23 -2.76 -23.03 -14.46
N LEU A 24 -3.87 -22.34 -14.17
CA LEU A 24 -4.23 -21.14 -14.90
C LEU A 24 -3.22 -20.07 -14.48
N PHE A 25 -2.00 -20.16 -15.02
CA PHE A 25 -1.20 -18.96 -15.21
C PHE A 25 -2.08 -18.06 -16.08
N GLN A 26 -2.67 -17.03 -15.48
CA GLN A 26 -3.15 -15.89 -16.24
C GLN A 26 -1.99 -15.48 -17.15
N GLN A 27 -2.22 -15.51 -18.47
CA GLN A 27 -1.26 -14.93 -19.40
C GLN A 27 -0.96 -13.50 -18.95
N PRO A 28 0.29 -13.02 -19.10
CA PRO A 28 0.60 -11.64 -18.79
C PRO A 28 -0.40 -10.73 -19.52
N ALA A 29 -1.09 -9.90 -18.74
CA ALA A 29 -2.03 -8.92 -19.24
C ALA A 29 -1.24 -7.96 -20.14
N LYS A 30 -1.60 -7.94 -21.43
CA LYS A 30 -1.05 -6.93 -22.34
C LYS A 30 -1.34 -5.52 -21.77
N PRO A 31 -0.45 -4.54 -21.95
CA PRO A 31 -0.76 -3.14 -21.64
C PRO A 31 -2.10 -2.78 -22.30
N THR A 32 -3.12 -2.50 -21.50
CA THR A 32 -4.42 -2.06 -22.00
C THR A 32 -4.36 -0.56 -22.25
N ASP A 33 -4.99 -0.06 -23.31
CA ASP A 33 -5.11 1.39 -23.52
C ASP A 33 -6.15 2.01 -22.58
N GLU A 34 -6.98 1.20 -21.91
CA GLU A 34 -8.02 1.64 -20.99
C GLU A 34 -7.48 2.40 -19.76
N LEU A 35 -8.19 3.44 -19.33
CA LEU A 35 -7.84 4.23 -18.14
C LEU A 35 -7.89 3.38 -16.86
N THR A 36 -8.79 2.39 -16.81
CA THR A 36 -9.04 1.58 -15.61
C THR A 36 -8.92 0.11 -15.96
N TYR A 37 -8.10 -0.60 -15.20
CA TYR A 37 -7.99 -2.05 -15.24
C TYR A 37 -8.67 -2.63 -13.98
N THR A 38 -9.70 -3.45 -14.17
CA THR A 38 -10.53 -3.98 -13.09
C THR A 38 -10.37 -5.50 -12.99
N PHE A 39 -10.26 -5.99 -11.76
CA PHE A 39 -10.27 -7.42 -11.47
C PHE A 39 -10.94 -7.69 -10.11
N THR A 40 -11.09 -8.96 -9.77
CA THR A 40 -11.71 -9.41 -8.52
C THR A 40 -10.90 -10.58 -7.99
N ASN A 41 -10.63 -10.60 -6.69
CA ASN A 41 -10.07 -11.77 -6.05
C ASN A 41 -11.13 -12.88 -6.02
N ALA A 42 -10.82 -14.03 -6.62
CA ALA A 42 -11.77 -15.13 -6.78
C ALA A 42 -12.14 -15.82 -5.46
N GLU A 43 -11.27 -15.75 -4.44
CA GLU A 43 -11.44 -16.45 -3.17
C GLU A 43 -12.36 -15.67 -2.20
N ASN A 44 -12.22 -14.34 -2.15
CA ASN A 44 -12.97 -13.49 -1.21
C ASN A 44 -13.98 -12.53 -1.90
N GLY A 45 -13.95 -12.41 -3.23
CA GLY A 45 -14.84 -11.54 -3.99
C GLY A 45 -14.52 -10.04 -3.95
N GLN A 46 -13.41 -9.64 -3.32
CA GLN A 46 -13.02 -8.23 -3.23
C GLN A 46 -12.64 -7.69 -4.62
N LYS A 47 -13.16 -6.50 -4.95
CA LYS A 47 -12.99 -5.87 -6.25
C LYS A 47 -11.87 -4.84 -6.22
N PHE A 48 -11.08 -4.82 -7.29
CA PHE A 48 -9.95 -3.91 -7.44
C PHE A 48 -10.02 -3.14 -8.76
N ASN A 49 -9.60 -1.88 -8.74
CA ASN A 49 -9.44 -1.05 -9.91
C ASN A 49 -8.06 -0.37 -9.88
N ILE A 50 -7.26 -0.57 -10.92
CA ILE A 50 -6.01 0.17 -11.13
C ILE A 50 -6.30 1.27 -12.14
N ILE A 51 -6.21 2.53 -11.69
CA ILE A 51 -6.52 3.71 -12.48
C ILE A 51 -5.20 4.33 -12.95
N SER A 52 -4.95 4.22 -14.25
CA SER A 52 -3.75 4.69 -14.94
C SER A 52 -3.79 6.21 -15.15
N VAL A 53 -3.81 6.99 -14.05
CA VAL A 53 -3.98 8.46 -14.10
C VAL A 53 -2.91 9.14 -14.96
N TYR A 54 -1.70 8.58 -15.01
CA TYR A 54 -0.63 9.03 -15.91
C TYR A 54 -1.01 9.14 -17.38
N LYS A 55 -2.05 8.43 -17.85
CA LYS A 55 -2.54 8.55 -19.23
C LYS A 55 -3.21 9.90 -19.50
N LEU A 56 -3.83 10.52 -18.49
CA LEU A 56 -4.50 11.83 -18.59
C LEU A 56 -3.51 12.99 -18.73
N PHE A 57 -2.24 12.77 -18.36
CA PHE A 57 -1.22 13.81 -18.42
C PHE A 57 -0.81 14.20 -19.84
N ALA A 58 -1.11 13.39 -20.86
CA ALA A 58 -0.84 13.77 -22.24
C ALA A 58 -1.66 15.00 -22.67
N ASP A 59 -2.95 15.04 -22.31
CA ASP A 59 -3.82 16.18 -22.61
C ASP A 59 -3.45 17.40 -21.77
N TYR A 60 -3.13 17.20 -20.49
CA TYR A 60 -2.58 18.24 -19.62
C TYR A 60 -1.35 18.92 -20.24
N ILE A 61 -0.34 18.12 -20.63
CA ILE A 61 0.92 18.62 -21.20
C ILE A 61 0.69 19.32 -22.53
N ALA A 62 -0.20 18.78 -23.38
CA ALA A 62 -0.54 19.39 -24.66
C ALA A 62 -1.22 20.76 -24.47
N GLU A 63 -2.27 20.83 -23.65
CA GLU A 63 -2.99 22.09 -23.39
C GLU A 63 -2.08 23.11 -22.70
N ALA A 64 -1.26 22.68 -21.72
CA ALA A 64 -0.28 23.53 -21.04
C ALA A 64 0.79 24.13 -21.96
N LYS A 65 1.10 23.53 -23.12
CA LYS A 65 2.10 24.06 -24.07
C LYS A 65 1.54 25.04 -25.10
N THR A 66 0.22 25.20 -25.21
CA THR A 66 -0.42 25.95 -26.32
C THR A 66 -0.61 27.45 -26.06
N GLY A 67 -0.45 27.93 -24.81
CA GLY A 67 -0.72 29.32 -24.42
C GLY A 67 0.51 30.15 -24.05
N SER A 68 0.42 31.48 -24.22
CA SER A 68 1.31 32.43 -23.54
C SER A 68 0.82 32.60 -22.09
N ASN A 69 1.57 32.08 -21.12
CA ASN A 69 1.23 32.05 -19.69
C ASN A 69 -0.06 31.25 -19.34
N PRO A 70 -0.08 29.92 -19.56
CA PRO A 70 -1.23 29.07 -19.25
C PRO A 70 -1.51 29.03 -17.74
N ASN A 71 -2.79 29.00 -17.35
CA ASN A 71 -3.17 28.67 -15.97
C ASN A 71 -3.07 27.15 -15.77
N LEU A 72 -1.89 26.68 -15.35
CA LEU A 72 -1.60 25.25 -15.19
C LEU A 72 -2.57 24.54 -14.24
N LEU A 73 -2.95 25.17 -13.13
CA LEU A 73 -3.87 24.56 -12.16
C LEU A 73 -5.27 24.31 -12.74
N SER A 74 -5.81 25.27 -13.48
CA SER A 74 -7.11 25.11 -14.14
C SER A 74 -7.09 23.98 -15.16
N ILE A 75 -6.03 23.91 -15.98
CA ILE A 75 -5.84 22.86 -16.98
C ILE A 75 -5.69 21.50 -16.28
N TYR A 76 -4.85 21.42 -15.24
CA TYR A 76 -4.61 20.20 -14.47
C TYR A 76 -5.88 19.67 -13.82
N LYS A 77 -6.68 20.53 -13.17
CA LYS A 77 -7.94 20.13 -12.57
C LYS A 77 -8.89 19.53 -13.60
N LYS A 78 -9.12 20.26 -14.69
CA LYS A 78 -10.01 19.84 -15.79
C LYS A 78 -9.56 18.54 -16.47
N THR A 79 -8.26 18.38 -16.72
CA THR A 79 -7.75 17.29 -17.57
C THR A 79 -7.34 16.04 -16.78
N VAL A 80 -6.94 16.19 -15.52
CA VAL A 80 -6.41 15.09 -14.69
C VAL A 80 -7.25 14.84 -13.46
N VAL A 81 -7.52 15.86 -12.64
CA VAL A 81 -8.17 15.66 -11.33
C VAL A 81 -9.65 15.33 -11.48
N ASP A 82 -10.43 16.17 -12.17
CA ASP A 82 -11.88 16.01 -12.31
C ASP A 82 -12.29 14.64 -12.88
N PRO A 83 -11.61 14.09 -13.91
CA PRO A 83 -11.92 12.76 -14.44
C PRO A 83 -11.78 11.61 -13.44
N VAL A 84 -10.93 11.76 -12.41
CA VAL A 84 -10.64 10.69 -11.43
C VAL A 84 -11.07 11.05 -10.01
N TYR A 85 -11.57 12.26 -9.77
CA TYR A 85 -11.86 12.78 -8.44
C TYR A 85 -12.74 11.84 -7.62
N ARG A 86 -13.83 11.36 -8.22
CA ARG A 86 -14.74 10.41 -7.59
C ARG A 86 -14.06 9.12 -7.14
N SER A 87 -13.13 8.60 -7.94
CA SER A 87 -12.51 7.30 -7.67
C SER A 87 -11.31 7.42 -6.74
N CYS A 88 -10.58 8.52 -6.78
CA CYS A 88 -9.31 8.69 -6.08
C CYS A 88 -9.40 9.55 -4.80
N PHE A 89 -10.34 10.51 -4.73
CA PHE A 89 -10.29 11.58 -3.72
C PHE A 89 -11.62 11.87 -3.03
N GLN A 90 -12.75 11.62 -3.68
CA GLN A 90 -14.06 11.92 -3.11
C GLN A 90 -14.26 11.13 -1.81
N ASP A 91 -14.69 11.83 -0.76
CA ASP A 91 -14.95 11.26 0.56
C ASP A 91 -13.73 10.55 1.18
N ALA A 92 -12.50 10.95 0.78
CA ALA A 92 -11.26 10.46 1.36
C ALA A 92 -11.12 10.89 2.83
N GLU A 93 -10.93 9.91 3.71
CA GLU A 93 -10.83 10.09 5.15
C GLU A 93 -9.56 10.85 5.56
N PHE A 94 -8.50 10.72 4.75
CA PHE A 94 -7.22 11.41 4.91
C PHE A 94 -6.96 12.40 3.76
N ALA A 95 -8.00 13.13 3.33
CA ALA A 95 -7.91 14.06 2.19
C ALA A 95 -6.74 15.06 2.28
N TYR A 96 -6.33 15.47 3.48
CA TYR A 96 -5.19 16.37 3.67
C TYR A 96 -3.85 15.78 3.19
N MET A 97 -3.71 14.45 3.18
CA MET A 97 -2.48 13.79 2.72
C MET A 97 -2.32 13.84 1.19
N VAL A 98 -3.40 14.10 0.48
CA VAL A 98 -3.45 14.12 -0.99
C VAL A 98 -3.78 15.50 -1.57
N ASP A 99 -3.67 16.55 -0.74
CA ASP A 99 -4.00 17.91 -1.14
C ASP A 99 -3.14 18.37 -2.32
N ASP A 100 -1.84 18.06 -2.31
CA ASP A 100 -0.91 18.37 -3.39
C ASP A 100 -1.38 17.76 -4.73
N GLN A 101 -1.88 16.52 -4.73
CA GLN A 101 -2.35 15.87 -5.96
C GLN A 101 -3.63 16.51 -6.51
N VAL A 102 -4.41 17.20 -5.68
CA VAL A 102 -5.65 17.87 -6.08
C VAL A 102 -5.41 19.34 -6.44
N ASN A 103 -4.50 20.01 -5.73
CA ASN A 103 -4.38 21.46 -5.71
C ASN A 103 -3.04 21.99 -6.24
N GLU A 104 -2.06 21.14 -6.54
CA GLU A 104 -0.78 21.53 -7.15
C GLU A 104 -0.60 20.93 -8.54
N ALA A 105 -0.44 21.79 -9.55
CA ALA A 105 -0.23 21.35 -10.93
C ALA A 105 1.27 21.15 -11.23
N PRO A 106 1.69 19.99 -11.76
CA PRO A 106 3.08 19.77 -12.13
C PRO A 106 3.55 20.69 -13.26
N ASP A 107 4.64 21.42 -13.06
CA ASP A 107 5.14 22.44 -13.99
C ASP A 107 6.34 21.98 -14.84
N ARG A 108 7.04 20.92 -14.44
CA ARG A 108 8.15 20.30 -15.18
C ARG A 108 7.67 19.43 -16.35
N LEU A 109 6.98 20.04 -17.31
CA LEU A 109 6.26 19.37 -18.39
C LEU A 109 7.11 18.44 -19.27
N ASN A 110 8.40 18.76 -19.46
CA ASN A 110 9.28 17.93 -20.31
C ASN A 110 9.70 16.63 -19.59
N GLU A 111 10.07 16.71 -18.31
CA GLU A 111 10.39 15.54 -17.49
C GLU A 111 9.14 14.66 -17.31
N LEU A 112 8.00 15.30 -17.05
CA LEU A 112 6.71 14.64 -16.92
C LEU A 112 6.32 13.90 -18.20
N SER A 113 6.52 14.51 -19.37
CA SER A 113 6.27 13.87 -20.66
C SER A 113 7.13 12.62 -20.86
N GLN A 114 8.41 12.65 -20.47
CA GLN A 114 9.29 11.49 -20.58
C GLN A 114 8.84 10.37 -19.63
N LEU A 115 8.45 10.72 -18.41
CA LEU A 115 7.97 9.76 -17.41
C LEU A 115 6.67 9.08 -17.85
N VAL A 116 5.72 9.83 -18.39
CA VAL A 116 4.46 9.28 -18.93
C VAL A 116 4.74 8.28 -20.06
N GLU A 117 5.66 8.60 -20.98
CA GLU A 117 6.06 7.69 -22.06
C GLU A 117 6.76 6.43 -21.56
N HIS A 118 7.53 6.53 -20.47
CA HIS A 118 8.11 5.38 -19.80
C HIS A 118 7.02 4.49 -19.17
N MET A 119 6.11 5.08 -18.40
CA MET A 119 5.01 4.37 -17.73
C MET A 119 4.07 3.68 -18.73
N ARG A 120 3.87 4.23 -19.94
CA ARG A 120 3.08 3.58 -21.00
C ARG A 120 3.66 2.24 -21.47
N LYS A 121 4.98 2.06 -21.35
CA LYS A 121 5.69 0.86 -21.79
C LYS A 121 5.91 -0.16 -20.67
N TYR A 122 5.72 0.26 -19.42
CA TYR A 122 5.98 -0.53 -18.23
C TYR A 122 4.68 -1.11 -17.69
N ASN A 123 4.64 -2.44 -17.48
CA ASN A 123 3.42 -3.14 -17.08
C ASN A 123 3.23 -3.15 -15.57
N MET A 124 2.83 -2.00 -15.00
CA MET A 124 2.58 -1.89 -13.55
C MET A 124 1.36 -2.68 -13.08
N ASN A 125 0.37 -2.90 -13.95
CA ASN A 125 -0.90 -3.50 -13.56
C ASN A 125 -0.73 -4.91 -12.98
N GLU A 126 0.16 -5.71 -13.56
CA GLU A 126 0.44 -7.07 -13.06
C GLU A 126 1.07 -7.06 -11.67
N ILE A 127 2.02 -6.15 -11.43
CA ILE A 127 2.73 -6.03 -10.15
C ILE A 127 1.77 -5.58 -9.06
N ILE A 128 0.97 -4.54 -9.33
CA ILE A 128 -0.04 -4.03 -8.40
C ILE A 128 -1.12 -5.08 -8.16
N GLN A 129 -1.60 -5.77 -9.21
CA GLN A 129 -2.58 -6.84 -9.07
C GLN A 129 -2.07 -7.96 -8.16
N GLU A 130 -0.85 -8.44 -8.39
CA GLU A 130 -0.23 -9.50 -7.57
C GLU A 130 -0.20 -9.11 -6.08
N ALA A 131 0.24 -7.89 -5.78
CA ALA A 131 0.31 -7.39 -4.41
C ALA A 131 -1.08 -7.28 -3.77
N LEU A 132 -2.07 -6.72 -4.48
CA LEU A 132 -3.45 -6.61 -3.99
C LEU A 132 -4.10 -7.98 -3.73
N LEU A 133 -3.87 -8.96 -4.61
CA LEU A 133 -4.38 -10.32 -4.42
C LEU A 133 -3.77 -10.97 -3.18
N LYS A 134 -2.44 -10.95 -3.04
CA LYS A 134 -1.76 -11.49 -1.86
C LYS A 134 -2.19 -10.81 -0.56
N SER A 135 -2.33 -9.48 -0.58
CA SER A 135 -2.76 -8.73 0.59
C SER A 135 -4.19 -9.07 1.00
N SER A 136 -5.11 -9.15 0.03
CA SER A 136 -6.51 -9.48 0.29
C SER A 136 -6.76 -10.94 0.68
N ASP A 137 -5.86 -11.87 0.31
CA ASP A 137 -5.90 -13.24 0.81
C ASP A 137 -5.65 -13.31 2.32
N ILE A 138 -4.88 -12.37 2.88
CA ILE A 138 -4.57 -12.30 4.32
C ILE A 138 -5.55 -11.41 5.08
N LEU A 139 -5.84 -10.22 4.54
CA LEU A 139 -6.73 -9.22 5.13
C LEU A 139 -7.85 -8.88 4.12
N PRO A 140 -8.91 -9.72 4.01
CA PRO A 140 -9.97 -9.52 3.04
C PRO A 140 -10.80 -8.28 3.40
N GLY A 141 -10.74 -7.25 2.55
CA GLY A 141 -11.59 -6.05 2.67
C GLY A 141 -12.96 -6.25 2.03
N LYS A 142 -13.93 -5.41 2.39
CA LYS A 142 -15.31 -5.47 1.87
C LYS A 142 -15.52 -4.44 0.75
N GLU A 143 -14.81 -3.32 0.83
CA GLU A 143 -14.95 -2.23 -0.12
C GLU A 143 -14.09 -2.45 -1.38
N PRO A 144 -14.55 -1.97 -2.56
CA PRO A 144 -13.70 -1.91 -3.72
C PRO A 144 -12.48 -1.03 -3.47
N VAL A 145 -11.29 -1.47 -3.91
CA VAL A 145 -10.05 -0.71 -3.77
C VAL A 145 -9.64 -0.10 -5.11
N ASN A 146 -9.46 1.22 -5.13
CA ASN A 146 -8.94 1.98 -6.25
C ASN A 146 -7.47 2.34 -5.99
N VAL A 147 -6.59 1.89 -6.88
CA VAL A 147 -5.17 2.30 -6.92
C VAL A 147 -4.99 3.31 -8.03
N CYS A 148 -4.79 4.58 -7.69
CA CYS A 148 -4.63 5.68 -8.63
C CYS A 148 -3.15 5.99 -8.86
N VAL A 149 -2.65 5.69 -10.05
CA VAL A 149 -1.22 5.78 -10.39
C VAL A 149 -0.92 7.10 -11.11
N PHE A 150 -0.37 8.04 -10.36
CA PHE A 150 0.07 9.34 -10.84
C PHE A 150 1.56 9.30 -11.23
N PRO A 151 1.96 9.98 -12.31
CA PRO A 151 3.37 10.28 -12.56
C PRO A 151 3.80 11.43 -11.64
N THR A 152 4.92 11.27 -10.94
CA THR A 152 5.56 12.36 -10.21
C THR A 152 7.01 12.50 -10.60
N VAL A 153 7.47 13.75 -10.67
CA VAL A 153 8.88 14.10 -10.81
C VAL A 153 9.52 14.41 -9.45
N SER A 154 8.73 14.37 -8.38
CA SER A 154 9.19 14.52 -6.99
C SER A 154 9.67 13.18 -6.43
N ASN A 155 10.58 13.24 -5.46
CA ASN A 155 11.08 12.07 -4.73
C ASN A 155 10.45 11.93 -3.34
N LYS A 156 9.42 12.74 -3.03
CA LYS A 156 8.73 12.72 -1.73
C LYS A 156 7.57 11.71 -1.76
N HIS A 157 7.42 10.95 -0.67
CA HIS A 157 6.31 10.04 -0.34
C HIS A 157 5.77 9.22 -1.54
N PRO A 158 6.35 8.04 -1.83
CA PRO A 158 6.07 7.33 -3.08
C PRO A 158 4.62 6.79 -3.16
N MET A 159 3.98 6.49 -2.03
CA MET A 159 2.60 6.01 -1.99
C MET A 159 1.89 6.53 -0.75
N ILE A 160 0.56 6.63 -0.84
CA ILE A 160 -0.31 7.19 0.19
C ILE A 160 -1.66 6.48 0.15
N THR A 161 -2.18 6.08 1.30
CA THR A 161 -3.58 5.70 1.46
C THR A 161 -4.39 6.92 1.85
N ALA A 162 -5.24 7.41 0.94
CA ALA A 162 -6.11 8.55 1.19
C ALA A 162 -7.32 8.18 2.08
N GLY A 163 -7.55 6.89 2.30
CA GLY A 163 -8.62 6.35 3.12
C GLY A 163 -9.08 4.98 2.62
N SER A 164 -10.23 4.50 3.10
CA SER A 164 -10.72 3.18 2.72
C SER A 164 -10.95 3.10 1.20
N GLY A 165 -10.36 2.08 0.59
CA GLY A 165 -10.44 1.81 -0.84
C GLY A 165 -9.73 2.82 -1.74
N LYS A 166 -8.85 3.69 -1.21
CA LYS A 166 -8.18 4.74 -2.00
C LYS A 166 -6.68 4.76 -1.74
N ILE A 167 -5.93 4.17 -2.66
CA ILE A 167 -4.47 4.14 -2.64
C ILE A 167 -3.97 5.01 -3.80
N ILE A 168 -3.07 5.94 -3.51
CA ILE A 168 -2.40 6.83 -4.46
C ILE A 168 -0.96 6.36 -4.61
N VAL A 169 -0.55 6.09 -5.85
CA VAL A 169 0.84 5.77 -6.19
C VAL A 169 1.43 6.96 -6.93
N LEU A 170 2.46 7.58 -6.35
CA LEU A 170 3.24 8.64 -6.98
C LEU A 170 4.47 8.01 -7.65
N TYR A 171 4.24 7.42 -8.82
CA TYR A 171 5.27 6.69 -9.56
C TYR A 171 6.33 7.64 -10.12
N ASN A 172 7.60 7.28 -9.94
CA ASN A 172 8.75 7.97 -10.52
C ASN A 172 9.83 6.95 -10.93
N TYR A 173 10.95 7.43 -11.48
CA TYR A 173 12.03 6.57 -11.97
C TYR A 173 12.80 5.78 -10.89
N TYR A 174 12.57 6.06 -9.60
CA TYR A 174 13.20 5.33 -8.50
C TYR A 174 12.40 4.09 -8.08
N PHE A 175 11.21 3.88 -8.65
CA PHE A 175 10.45 2.68 -8.41
C PHE A 175 11.15 1.47 -9.03
N THR A 176 11.33 0.45 -8.20
CA THR A 176 11.59 -0.92 -8.62
C THR A 176 10.30 -1.72 -8.53
N ASP A 177 10.23 -2.85 -9.22
CA ASP A 177 9.11 -3.79 -9.05
C ASP A 177 8.92 -4.16 -7.57
N ASP A 178 10.02 -4.31 -6.83
CA ASP A 178 9.98 -4.67 -5.41
C ASP A 178 9.43 -3.55 -4.53
N LEU A 179 9.82 -2.29 -4.78
CA LEU A 179 9.24 -1.14 -4.09
C LEU A 179 7.74 -1.02 -4.40
N LEU A 180 7.34 -1.30 -5.65
CA LEU A 180 5.93 -1.28 -6.04
C LEU A 180 5.13 -2.38 -5.33
N ARG A 181 5.67 -3.61 -5.24
CA ARG A 181 5.03 -4.72 -4.52
C ARG A 181 4.86 -4.42 -3.04
N ALA A 182 5.96 -4.11 -2.36
CA ALA A 182 5.96 -3.89 -0.92
C ALA A 182 5.14 -2.64 -0.54
N GLY A 183 5.29 -1.54 -1.28
CA GLY A 183 4.50 -0.33 -1.05
C GLY A 183 3.01 -0.55 -1.24
N ILE A 184 2.56 -1.32 -2.25
CA ILE A 184 1.14 -1.65 -2.38
C ILE A 184 0.64 -2.51 -1.23
N ALA A 185 1.46 -3.45 -0.73
CA ALA A 185 1.10 -4.21 0.47
C ALA A 185 0.99 -3.31 1.72
N HIS A 186 1.93 -2.40 1.91
CA HIS A 186 1.93 -1.40 2.99
C HIS A 186 0.67 -0.52 2.94
N GLU A 187 0.36 0.08 1.79
CA GLU A 187 -0.83 0.92 1.65
C GLU A 187 -2.14 0.12 1.70
N TYR A 188 -2.14 -1.13 1.23
CA TYR A 188 -3.30 -2.00 1.41
C TYR A 188 -3.63 -2.21 2.89
N HIS A 189 -2.61 -2.37 3.75
CA HIS A 189 -2.81 -2.49 5.19
C HIS A 189 -3.55 -1.27 5.75
N HIS A 190 -3.11 -0.07 5.38
CA HIS A 190 -3.76 1.19 5.78
C HIS A 190 -5.20 1.28 5.29
N HIS A 191 -5.49 0.84 4.06
CA HIS A 191 -6.86 0.76 3.55
C HIS A 191 -7.72 -0.14 4.43
N TYR A 192 -7.23 -1.36 4.72
CA TYR A 192 -7.98 -2.35 5.48
C TYR A 192 -8.24 -1.85 6.90
N TRP A 193 -7.24 -1.21 7.52
CA TRP A 193 -7.38 -0.59 8.83
C TRP A 193 -8.41 0.54 8.81
N ALA A 194 -8.36 1.43 7.82
CA ALA A 194 -9.33 2.50 7.68
C ALA A 194 -10.76 1.96 7.52
N GLU A 195 -10.94 0.91 6.73
CA GLU A 195 -12.25 0.27 6.53
C GLU A 195 -12.85 -0.31 7.82
N ASN A 196 -12.01 -0.92 8.67
CA ASN A 196 -12.50 -1.75 9.79
C ASN A 196 -12.35 -1.10 11.17
N HIS A 197 -11.49 -0.09 11.31
CA HIS A 197 -11.07 0.42 12.62
C HIS A 197 -11.08 1.95 12.74
N LEU A 198 -11.18 2.69 11.65
CA LEU A 198 -11.29 4.15 11.72
C LEU A 198 -12.65 4.54 12.31
N THR A 199 -12.62 5.44 13.30
CA THR A 199 -13.82 6.00 13.93
C THR A 199 -13.69 7.51 14.03
N PRO A 200 -14.79 8.27 14.23
CA PRO A 200 -14.71 9.71 14.48
C PRO A 200 -13.86 10.09 15.71
N ASP A 201 -13.68 9.16 16.67
CA ASP A 201 -12.90 9.37 17.88
C ASP A 201 -11.43 8.90 17.73
N THR A 202 -11.01 8.50 16.53
CA THR A 202 -9.62 8.15 16.25
C THR A 202 -8.76 9.40 16.31
N HIS A 203 -7.79 9.40 17.22
CA HIS A 203 -6.77 10.44 17.35
C HIS A 203 -5.39 9.79 17.26
N PHE A 204 -4.48 10.38 16.48
CA PHE A 204 -3.12 9.90 16.34
C PHE A 204 -2.18 10.69 17.25
N ARG A 205 -1.78 10.10 18.37
CA ARG A 205 -0.56 10.52 19.08
C ARG A 205 0.65 9.97 18.35
N ILE A 206 1.83 10.41 18.76
CA ILE A 206 3.10 9.94 18.20
C ILE A 206 3.23 8.42 18.32
N LEU A 207 2.91 7.83 19.48
CA LEU A 207 2.92 6.36 19.64
C LEU A 207 1.96 5.65 18.67
N ASP A 208 0.75 6.20 18.51
CA ASP A 208 -0.25 5.62 17.61
C ASP A 208 0.25 5.61 16.18
N ASN A 209 0.87 6.70 15.73
CA ASN A 209 1.38 6.81 14.38
C ASN A 209 2.61 5.91 14.14
N LEU A 210 3.53 5.82 15.11
CA LEU A 210 4.67 4.88 15.03
C LEU A 210 4.19 3.45 14.87
N ILE A 211 3.25 3.00 15.70
CA ILE A 211 2.72 1.64 15.63
C ILE A 211 1.84 1.44 14.40
N PHE A 212 1.10 2.46 13.96
CA PHE A 212 0.30 2.42 12.73
C PHE A 212 1.18 2.17 11.49
N GLU A 213 2.25 2.93 11.30
CA GLU A 213 3.20 2.64 10.21
C GLU A 213 3.95 1.33 10.45
N GLY A 214 4.32 1.03 11.70
CA GLY A 214 4.98 -0.23 12.05
C GLY A 214 4.19 -1.48 11.70
N LYS A 215 2.86 -1.42 11.85
CA LYS A 215 1.92 -2.48 11.46
C LYS A 215 1.92 -2.69 9.95
N ALA A 216 1.89 -1.61 9.17
CA ALA A 216 1.97 -1.70 7.73
C ALA A 216 3.34 -2.23 7.24
N VAL A 217 4.44 -1.83 7.90
CA VAL A 217 5.78 -2.39 7.64
C VAL A 217 5.85 -3.89 7.98
N MET A 218 5.24 -4.30 9.10
CA MET A 218 5.13 -5.72 9.46
C MET A 218 4.32 -6.49 8.41
N PHE A 219 3.23 -5.90 7.91
CA PHE A 219 2.37 -6.51 6.89
C PHE A 219 3.07 -6.67 5.55
N GLU A 220 3.78 -5.64 5.05
CA GLU A 220 4.53 -5.78 3.78
C GLU A 220 5.61 -6.86 3.90
N LYS A 221 6.29 -6.99 5.05
CA LYS A 221 7.31 -8.02 5.28
C LYS A 221 6.71 -9.41 5.45
N LEU A 222 5.48 -9.52 5.97
CA LEU A 222 4.74 -10.78 6.02
C LEU A 222 4.46 -11.30 4.60
N ILE A 223 4.06 -10.41 3.69
CA ILE A 223 3.74 -10.78 2.30
C ILE A 223 5.01 -10.99 1.46
N TYR A 224 6.01 -10.14 1.67
CA TYR A 224 7.24 -10.09 0.90
C TYR A 224 8.49 -10.15 1.80
N PRO A 225 8.79 -11.31 2.42
CA PRO A 225 9.86 -11.44 3.41
C PRO A 225 11.28 -11.27 2.85
N HIS A 226 11.44 -11.22 1.53
CA HIS A 226 12.72 -11.05 0.84
C HIS A 226 12.92 -9.65 0.27
N ILE A 227 11.90 -8.79 0.35
CA ILE A 227 11.97 -7.41 -0.14
C ILE A 227 12.36 -6.50 1.03
N GLU A 228 13.45 -5.76 0.84
CA GLU A 228 13.92 -4.75 1.78
C GLU A 228 13.59 -3.35 1.25
N SER A 229 12.30 -3.00 1.26
CA SER A 229 11.78 -1.67 0.89
C SER A 229 11.95 -0.66 2.02
N THR A 230 11.44 -1.00 3.21
CA THR A 230 11.54 -0.18 4.41
C THR A 230 12.83 -0.48 5.16
N VAL A 231 13.60 0.57 5.47
CA VAL A 231 14.83 0.48 6.25
C VAL A 231 14.51 0.11 7.69
N ILE A 232 15.03 -1.02 8.17
CA ILE A 232 14.94 -1.45 9.56
C ILE A 232 16.33 -1.39 10.21
N TYR A 233 16.46 -0.59 11.26
CA TYR A 233 17.65 -0.56 12.10
C TYR A 233 17.58 -1.70 13.12
N PRO A 234 18.50 -2.68 13.07
CA PRO A 234 18.45 -3.85 13.95
C PRO A 234 18.73 -3.50 15.42
N GLU A 235 19.46 -2.40 15.65
CA GLU A 235 19.88 -2.01 17.00
C GLU A 235 18.79 -1.21 17.73
N TYR A 236 18.74 -1.39 19.05
CA TYR A 236 17.95 -0.56 19.96
C TYR A 236 18.82 0.59 20.48
N ASN A 237 18.82 1.72 19.75
CA ASN A 237 19.64 2.87 20.09
C ASN A 237 19.02 3.70 21.24
N LYS A 238 19.63 3.62 22.43
CA LYS A 238 19.16 4.34 23.63
C LYS A 238 19.13 5.86 23.49
N GLU A 239 20.01 6.45 22.69
CA GLU A 239 20.04 7.90 22.51
C GLU A 239 18.83 8.40 21.73
N TYR A 240 18.50 7.74 20.61
CA TYR A 240 17.30 8.08 19.84
C TYR A 240 16.03 7.80 20.65
N TRP A 241 15.99 6.68 21.37
CA TRP A 241 14.85 6.33 22.22
C TRP A 241 14.61 7.37 23.31
N PHE A 242 15.65 7.77 24.06
CA PHE A 242 15.53 8.76 25.14
C PHE A 242 15.01 10.12 24.64
N ARG A 243 15.29 10.48 23.39
CA ARG A 243 14.74 11.68 22.75
C ARG A 243 13.29 11.50 22.27
N THR A 244 12.87 10.26 21.98
CA THR A 244 11.55 9.92 21.44
C THR A 244 10.52 9.72 22.54
N GLU A 245 10.88 8.93 23.55
CA GLU A 245 9.98 8.44 24.62
C GLU A 245 9.15 9.54 25.30
N PRO A 246 9.70 10.72 25.64
CA PRO A 246 8.93 11.78 26.30
C PRO A 246 7.76 12.33 25.46
N TYR A 247 7.78 12.11 24.14
CA TYR A 247 6.79 12.66 23.21
C TYR A 247 5.73 11.65 22.79
N LEU A 248 5.83 10.37 23.18
CA LEU A 248 4.94 9.30 22.70
C LEU A 248 3.44 9.59 22.86
N LEU A 249 3.06 10.26 23.95
CA LEU A 249 1.67 10.62 24.24
C LEU A 249 1.23 11.96 23.63
N GLY A 250 2.13 12.69 22.98
CA GLY A 250 1.88 13.97 22.35
C GLY A 250 1.33 13.85 20.93
N THR A 251 0.82 14.96 20.39
CA THR A 251 0.20 15.07 19.06
C THR A 251 0.82 16.19 18.21
N ASP A 252 2.03 16.62 18.55
CA ASP A 252 2.73 17.68 17.82
C ASP A 252 3.20 17.14 16.46
N TYR A 253 2.67 17.73 15.38
CA TYR A 253 2.91 17.25 14.02
C TYR A 253 4.38 17.39 13.59
N ASP A 254 5.06 18.47 13.97
CA ASP A 254 6.45 18.70 13.56
C ASP A 254 7.37 17.70 14.26
N ILE A 255 7.14 17.45 15.54
CA ILE A 255 7.86 16.42 16.30
C ILE A 255 7.56 15.04 15.73
N GLN A 256 6.29 14.71 15.47
CA GLN A 256 5.87 13.44 14.89
C GLN A 256 6.54 13.19 13.55
N SER A 257 6.48 14.17 12.63
CA SER A 257 7.09 14.09 11.30
C SER A 257 8.60 13.90 11.39
N LYS A 258 9.27 14.62 12.29
CA LYS A 258 10.72 14.50 12.53
C LYS A 258 11.11 13.11 13.02
N ILE A 259 10.35 12.53 13.96
CA ILE A 259 10.59 11.17 14.47
C ILE A 259 10.29 10.14 13.38
N LEU A 260 9.16 10.28 12.68
CA LEU A 260 8.68 9.29 11.73
C LEU A 260 9.63 9.14 10.53
N TYR A 261 9.94 10.25 9.87
CA TYR A 261 10.73 10.25 8.64
C TYR A 261 12.24 10.37 8.89
N GLY A 262 12.63 10.90 10.05
CA GLY A 262 14.00 11.30 10.31
C GLY A 262 14.38 12.60 9.59
N ASN A 263 15.40 13.28 10.12
CA ASN A 263 15.96 14.50 9.54
C ASN A 263 17.45 14.37 9.19
N GLY A 264 18.05 13.21 9.41
CA GLY A 264 19.47 12.94 9.14
C GLY A 264 20.44 13.43 10.23
N ASP A 265 19.98 14.34 11.10
CA ASP A 265 20.78 14.90 12.18
C ASP A 265 20.42 14.27 13.54
N GLU A 266 19.15 14.40 13.95
CA GLU A 266 18.68 13.92 15.25
C GLU A 266 18.16 12.49 15.19
N TYR A 267 17.51 12.15 14.08
CA TYR A 267 16.97 10.83 13.80
C TYR A 267 17.42 10.38 12.41
N PRO A 268 17.85 9.11 12.26
CA PRO A 268 18.21 8.58 10.96
C PRO A 268 16.97 8.47 10.07
N TYR A 269 17.18 8.38 8.75
CA TYR A 269 16.10 8.24 7.78
C TYR A 269 15.18 7.06 8.13
N ALA A 270 13.86 7.27 8.07
CA ALA A 270 12.83 6.28 8.38
C ALA A 270 12.92 5.69 9.81
N TYR A 271 13.46 6.45 10.78
CA TYR A 271 13.57 6.01 12.16
C TYR A 271 12.24 5.51 12.74
N GLY A 272 11.16 6.29 12.62
CA GLY A 272 9.88 5.89 13.21
C GLY A 272 9.23 4.69 12.54
N TYR A 273 9.41 4.50 11.23
CA TYR A 273 8.99 3.26 10.55
C TYR A 273 9.72 2.04 11.13
N SER A 274 11.04 2.16 11.30
CA SER A 274 11.86 1.11 11.89
C SER A 274 11.48 0.83 13.35
N GLU A 275 11.29 1.85 14.18
CA GLU A 275 10.90 1.68 15.59
C GLU A 275 9.50 1.09 15.72
N GLY A 276 8.54 1.59 14.93
CA GLY A 276 7.19 1.06 14.88
C GLY A 276 7.16 -0.43 14.53
N TYR A 277 7.91 -0.83 13.50
CA TYR A 277 8.05 -2.24 13.13
C TYR A 277 8.59 -3.08 14.30
N LYS A 278 9.61 -2.58 15.00
CA LYS A 278 10.18 -3.28 16.17
C LYS A 278 9.18 -3.38 17.32
N MET A 279 8.34 -2.38 17.56
CA MET A 279 7.27 -2.44 18.56
C MET A 279 6.28 -3.57 18.23
N VAL A 280 5.78 -3.61 17.00
CA VAL A 280 4.86 -4.67 16.53
C VAL A 280 5.55 -6.04 16.60
N ARG A 281 6.81 -6.13 16.19
CA ARG A 281 7.58 -7.37 16.28
C ARG A 281 7.74 -7.87 17.71
N SER A 282 8.03 -6.98 18.66
CA SER A 282 8.21 -7.35 20.07
C SER A 282 6.92 -7.91 20.65
N TYR A 283 5.77 -7.35 20.27
CA TYR A 283 4.46 -7.93 20.57
C TYR A 283 4.31 -9.33 19.95
N LEU A 284 4.56 -9.50 18.65
CA LEU A 284 4.38 -10.79 17.97
C LEU A 284 5.34 -11.88 18.43
N ASP A 285 6.54 -11.53 18.89
CA ASP A 285 7.48 -12.48 19.49
C ASP A 285 6.93 -13.10 20.79
N LEU A 286 6.11 -12.35 21.54
CA LEU A 286 5.42 -12.82 22.76
C LEU A 286 4.03 -13.41 22.46
N HIS A 287 3.43 -13.02 21.34
CA HIS A 287 2.10 -13.43 20.90
C HIS A 287 2.12 -14.09 19.50
N PRO A 288 2.87 -15.18 19.29
CA PRO A 288 3.12 -15.74 17.95
C PRO A 288 1.89 -16.34 17.26
N GLN A 289 0.78 -16.47 17.99
CA GLN A 289 -0.49 -16.97 17.44
C GLN A 289 -1.42 -15.83 17.01
N ALA A 290 -1.06 -14.57 17.26
CA ALA A 290 -1.85 -13.43 16.84
C ALA A 290 -1.84 -13.32 15.31
N SER A 291 -3.02 -13.42 14.71
CA SER A 291 -3.23 -13.29 13.28
C SER A 291 -3.09 -11.83 12.82
N PRO A 292 -2.81 -11.59 11.52
CA PRO A 292 -2.82 -10.26 10.91
C PRO A 292 -4.02 -9.39 11.26
N ALA A 293 -5.23 -9.97 11.24
CA ALA A 293 -6.44 -9.23 11.57
C ALA A 293 -6.49 -8.84 13.05
N GLU A 294 -6.03 -9.72 13.96
CA GLU A 294 -6.03 -9.46 15.39
C GLU A 294 -5.08 -8.32 15.76
N TRP A 295 -3.80 -8.40 15.38
CA TRP A 295 -2.84 -7.35 15.74
C TRP A 295 -3.08 -6.03 15.00
N THR A 296 -3.71 -6.07 13.82
CA THR A 296 -4.13 -4.85 13.12
C THR A 296 -5.17 -4.07 13.94
N ALA A 297 -6.08 -4.77 14.64
CA ALA A 297 -7.15 -4.18 15.44
C ALA A 297 -6.71 -3.67 16.83
N LEU A 298 -5.55 -4.07 17.34
CA LEU A 298 -5.08 -3.67 18.68
C LEU A 298 -4.74 -2.18 18.75
N SER A 299 -4.89 -1.59 19.93
CA SER A 299 -4.40 -0.22 20.16
C SER A 299 -2.87 -0.19 20.22
N ALA A 300 -2.32 1.01 20.07
CA ALA A 300 -0.88 1.22 20.15
C ALA A 300 -0.34 0.90 21.55
N GLU A 301 -1.08 1.24 22.61
CA GLU A 301 -0.71 0.90 23.99
C GLU A 301 -0.61 -0.59 24.20
N VAL A 302 -1.59 -1.37 23.72
CA VAL A 302 -1.56 -2.83 23.88
C VAL A 302 -0.31 -3.41 23.22
N ILE A 303 -0.01 -3.02 21.98
CA ILE A 303 1.20 -3.50 21.29
C ILE A 303 2.47 -3.07 22.04
N PHE A 304 2.51 -1.85 22.54
CA PHE A 304 3.67 -1.30 23.24
C PHE A 304 3.92 -1.96 24.60
N GLU A 305 2.87 -2.07 25.42
CA GLU A 305 2.91 -2.58 26.79
C GLU A 305 3.03 -4.10 26.82
N ASP A 306 2.15 -4.83 26.11
CA ASP A 306 2.18 -6.30 26.10
C ASP A 306 3.40 -6.83 25.33
N GLY A 307 3.94 -6.02 24.41
CA GLY A 307 5.23 -6.28 23.75
C GLY A 307 6.46 -6.02 24.63
N ASN A 308 6.28 -5.49 25.85
CA ASN A 308 7.35 -5.08 26.77
C ASN A 308 8.43 -4.21 26.10
N TYR A 309 8.04 -3.32 25.18
CA TYR A 309 9.01 -2.68 24.28
C TYR A 309 10.07 -1.86 25.00
N SER A 310 9.70 -1.21 26.10
CA SER A 310 10.63 -0.42 26.93
C SER A 310 11.81 -1.22 27.47
N ASP A 311 11.68 -2.54 27.60
CA ASP A 311 12.70 -3.41 28.20
C ASP A 311 13.95 -3.52 27.34
N HIS A 312 13.83 -3.28 26.03
CA HIS A 312 14.96 -3.26 25.10
C HIS A 312 15.91 -2.08 25.34
N TYR A 313 15.49 -1.06 26.10
CA TYR A 313 16.25 0.16 26.36
C TYR A 313 16.76 0.29 27.80
N LYS A 314 16.40 -0.64 28.70
CA LYS A 314 16.82 -0.67 30.11
C LYS A 314 18.33 -0.87 30.29
#